data_AF-A0A9W9DK25-F1
#
_entry.id   AF-A0A9W9DK25-F1
#
_cell.length_a   1.000
_cell.length_b   1.000
_cell.length_c   1.000
_cell.angle_alpha   90.00
_cell.angle_beta   90.00
_cell.angle_gamma   90.00
#
_symmetry.space_group_name_H-M   'P 1'
#
loop_
_entity.id
_entity.type
_entity.pdbx_description
1 polymer ?
#
loop_
_entity_poly.entity_id
_entity_poly.type
_entity_poly.pdbx_seq_one_letter_code
_entity_poly.pdbx_strand_id
1 'polypeptide(L)'
;RSASTRRYSPDVLLGPDAPTQPRNYITPSATSRKEIPSYFIKQQRRASPQQPAHMSEDEDDELTEEPPAENATDQEKIDYKRRQNTLAARRSRKRKLVHTQQLELAVERLTAEKEMWRTRALTLRQLLRSHNLPCPEFSD
;
A
#
# COMPACT_ATOMS: atom_id res chain seq x y z
N ARG A 1 17.82 9.56 17.51
CA ARG A 1 17.19 8.36 18.12
C ARG A 1 15.74 8.33 17.61
N SER A 2 15.47 7.53 16.58
CA SER A 2 14.19 7.54 15.87
C SER A 2 13.15 6.77 16.67
N ALA A 3 12.02 7.42 16.96
CA ALA A 3 10.93 6.86 17.74
C ALA A 3 10.06 5.95 16.86
N SER A 4 9.89 4.71 17.33
CA SER A 4 8.69 3.90 17.10
C SER A 4 8.40 3.45 15.66
N THR A 5 9.24 2.57 15.11
CA THR A 5 8.73 1.52 14.22
C THR A 5 7.93 0.53 15.07
N ARG A 6 6.78 0.95 15.61
CA ARG A 6 5.80 -0.01 16.12
C ARG A 6 5.37 -0.83 14.90
N ARG A 7 5.63 -2.14 14.93
CA ARG A 7 5.12 -3.09 13.94
C ARG A 7 3.60 -3.10 14.06
N TYR A 8 2.94 -2.21 13.34
CA TYR A 8 1.49 -2.14 13.28
C TYR A 8 1.00 -3.42 12.58
N SER A 9 0.03 -4.11 13.16
CA SER A 9 -0.70 -5.16 12.45
C SER A 9 -1.63 -4.51 11.41
N PRO A 10 -1.96 -5.20 10.31
CA PRO A 10 -2.88 -4.66 9.31
C PRO A 10 -4.25 -4.29 9.89
N ASP A 11 -4.66 -4.90 11.00
CA ASP A 11 -5.91 -4.62 11.72
C ASP A 11 -5.92 -3.30 12.50
N VAL A 12 -4.74 -2.74 12.81
CA VAL A 12 -4.64 -1.43 13.47
C VAL A 12 -4.78 -0.29 12.45
N LEU A 13 -4.66 -0.59 11.15
CA LEU A 13 -4.93 0.40 10.11
C LEU A 13 -6.43 0.70 10.06
N LEU A 14 -6.76 1.97 9.83
CA LEU A 14 -8.14 2.38 9.59
C LEU A 14 -8.73 1.59 8.42
N GLY A 15 -9.83 0.89 8.68
CA GLY A 15 -10.57 0.14 7.69
C GLY A 15 -11.18 1.03 6.60
N PRO A 16 -11.69 0.43 5.52
CA PRO A 16 -12.41 1.15 4.48
C PRO A 16 -13.64 1.88 5.06
N ASP A 17 -14.34 1.27 6.02
CA ASP A 17 -15.58 1.81 6.60
C ASP A 17 -15.36 2.88 7.67
N ALA A 18 -14.09 3.15 8.04
CA ALA A 18 -13.81 4.19 9.02
C ALA A 18 -14.20 5.56 8.47
N PRO A 19 -14.81 6.44 9.27
CA PRO A 19 -15.31 7.72 8.79
C PRO A 19 -14.19 8.56 8.15
N THR A 20 -14.54 9.28 7.09
CA THR A 20 -13.64 10.28 6.48
C THR A 20 -13.96 11.65 7.07
N GLN A 21 -12.92 12.42 7.39
CA GLN A 21 -13.11 13.75 7.96
C GLN A 21 -13.42 14.76 6.83
N PRO A 22 -14.53 15.50 6.89
CA PRO A 22 -14.80 16.56 5.93
C PRO A 22 -13.81 17.73 6.13
N ARG A 23 -13.53 18.47 5.06
CA ARG A 23 -12.66 19.64 5.10
C ARG A 23 -13.45 20.91 4.80
N ASN A 24 -13.34 21.89 5.68
CA ASN A 24 -13.93 23.21 5.47
C ASN A 24 -12.90 24.13 4.81
N TYR A 25 -13.19 24.64 3.61
CA TYR A 25 -12.30 25.52 2.83
C TYR A 25 -12.59 27.01 3.03
N ILE A 26 -13.32 27.37 4.09
CA ILE A 26 -13.81 28.73 4.36
C ILE A 26 -12.65 29.74 4.48
N THR A 27 -11.44 29.28 4.82
CA THR A 27 -10.25 30.13 4.88
C THR A 27 -9.13 29.53 4.03
N PRO A 28 -8.34 30.35 3.32
CA PRO A 28 -7.17 29.87 2.59
C PRO A 28 -6.19 29.28 3.61
N SER A 29 -5.96 27.97 3.54
CA SER A 29 -5.00 27.33 4.44
C SER A 29 -3.58 27.68 4.02
N ALA A 30 -2.64 27.67 4.96
CA ALA A 30 -1.21 27.92 4.69
C ALA A 30 -0.65 27.03 3.56
N THR A 31 -1.26 25.86 3.33
CA THR A 31 -0.86 24.87 2.32
C THR A 31 -1.82 24.78 1.12
N SER A 32 -3.00 25.42 1.15
CA SER A 32 -3.98 25.44 0.06
C SER A 32 -4.56 26.84 -0.09
N ARG A 33 -3.93 27.64 -0.95
CA ARG A 33 -4.26 29.05 -1.19
C ARG A 33 -5.51 29.28 -2.06
N LYS A 34 -6.23 28.22 -2.45
CA LYS A 34 -7.38 28.30 -3.38
C LYS A 34 -8.55 27.52 -2.83
N GLU A 35 -9.74 28.12 -2.90
CA GLU A 35 -11.02 27.51 -2.50
C GLU A 35 -11.34 26.28 -3.37
N ILE A 36 -11.15 26.40 -4.69
CA ILE A 36 -11.33 25.31 -5.66
C ILE A 36 -9.95 24.91 -6.22
N PRO A 37 -9.58 23.62 -6.20
CA PRO A 37 -8.33 23.16 -6.80
C PRO A 37 -8.26 23.53 -8.29
N SER A 38 -7.08 23.93 -8.76
CA SER A 38 -6.88 24.39 -10.15
C SER A 38 -7.24 23.35 -11.21
N TYR A 39 -7.26 22.07 -10.84
CA TYR A 39 -7.72 20.98 -11.71
C TYR A 39 -9.19 21.15 -12.11
N PHE A 40 -10.07 21.44 -11.15
CA PHE A 40 -11.50 21.63 -11.39
C PHE A 40 -11.78 22.90 -12.20
N ILE A 41 -11.07 24.00 -11.89
CA ILE A 41 -11.15 25.25 -12.66
C ILE A 41 -10.74 25.04 -14.13
N LYS A 42 -9.70 24.22 -14.38
CA LYS A 42 -9.26 23.90 -15.74
C LYS A 42 -10.25 22.99 -16.48
N GLN A 43 -10.94 22.09 -15.76
CA GLN A 43 -11.97 21.23 -16.34
C GLN A 43 -13.19 22.04 -16.81
N GLN A 44 -13.66 23.01 -16.03
CA GLN A 44 -14.77 23.89 -16.44
C GLN A 44 -14.44 24.74 -17.67
N ARG A 45 -13.17 25.18 -17.81
CA ARG A 45 -12.73 25.99 -18.96
C ARG A 45 -12.59 25.20 -20.26
N ARG A 46 -12.52 23.86 -20.18
CA ARG A 46 -12.57 22.99 -21.34
C ARG A 46 -14.04 22.66 -21.59
N ALA A 47 -14.61 23.17 -22.67
CA ALA A 47 -16.02 23.00 -23.06
C ALA A 47 -16.41 21.55 -23.44
N SER A 48 -15.71 20.54 -22.91
CA SER A 48 -15.89 19.13 -23.25
C SER A 48 -15.77 18.29 -21.97
N PRO A 49 -16.85 17.62 -21.51
CA PRO A 49 -16.83 16.79 -20.30
C PRO A 49 -16.21 15.40 -20.54
N GLN A 50 -15.66 15.15 -21.71
CA GLN A 50 -15.18 13.84 -22.14
C GLN A 50 -13.69 13.70 -21.87
N GLN A 51 -13.28 13.55 -20.62
CA GLN A 51 -12.21 12.59 -20.27
C GLN A 51 -12.44 12.20 -18.81
N PRO A 52 -12.91 10.96 -18.52
CA PRO A 52 -12.72 10.42 -17.18
C PRO A 52 -11.22 10.48 -16.92
N ALA A 53 -10.85 11.15 -15.83
CA ALA A 53 -9.49 11.06 -15.34
C ALA A 53 -9.21 9.57 -15.22
N HIS A 54 -8.11 9.12 -15.81
CA HIS A 54 -7.62 7.75 -15.80
C HIS A 54 -7.31 7.32 -14.35
N MET A 55 -8.35 7.19 -13.52
CA MET A 55 -8.35 6.32 -12.36
C MET A 55 -8.31 4.92 -12.97
N SER A 56 -7.41 4.08 -12.50
CA SER A 56 -7.45 2.67 -12.89
C SER A 56 -8.86 2.16 -12.57
N GLU A 57 -9.51 1.49 -13.52
CA GLU A 57 -10.81 0.82 -13.33
C GLU A 57 -10.85 0.02 -12.01
N ASP A 58 -9.70 -0.55 -11.63
CA ASP A 58 -9.43 -1.27 -10.38
C ASP A 58 -9.62 -0.44 -9.08
N GLU A 59 -9.60 0.89 -9.14
CA GLU A 59 -9.87 1.78 -7.99
C GLU A 59 -11.34 2.22 -7.90
N ASP A 60 -12.05 2.30 -9.02
CA ASP A 60 -13.48 2.66 -9.05
C ASP A 60 -14.38 1.46 -8.70
N ASP A 61 -13.99 0.24 -9.07
CA ASP A 61 -14.79 -1.00 -8.89
C ASP A 61 -15.04 -1.39 -7.42
N GLU A 62 -14.26 -0.85 -6.49
CA GLU A 62 -14.38 -1.13 -5.06
C GLU A 62 -14.95 0.05 -4.25
N LEU A 63 -15.34 1.16 -4.87
CA LEU A 63 -15.97 2.27 -4.15
C LEU A 63 -17.48 2.05 -4.09
N THR A 64 -18.02 1.79 -2.90
CA THR A 64 -19.46 1.55 -2.69
C THR A 64 -20.32 2.83 -2.73
N GLU A 65 -19.71 4.02 -2.79
CA GLU A 65 -20.42 5.29 -2.86
C GLU A 65 -20.81 5.61 -4.31
N GLU A 66 -22.08 5.96 -4.53
CA GLU A 66 -22.54 6.43 -5.83
C GLU A 66 -21.79 7.71 -6.23
N PRO A 67 -21.38 7.82 -7.51
CA PRO A 67 -20.76 9.04 -8.00
C PRO A 67 -21.73 10.22 -7.86
N PRO A 68 -21.21 11.43 -7.57
CA PRO A 68 -22.05 12.62 -7.48
C PRO A 68 -22.76 12.87 -8.81
N ALA A 69 -24.02 13.32 -8.74
CA ALA A 69 -24.84 13.63 -9.91
C ALA A 69 -24.11 14.60 -10.87
N GLU A 70 -24.42 14.54 -12.16
CA GLU A 70 -23.73 15.38 -13.17
C GLU A 70 -23.83 16.88 -12.86
N ASN A 71 -24.97 17.30 -12.28
CA ASN A 71 -25.26 18.66 -11.83
C ASN A 71 -24.72 19.01 -10.43
N ALA A 72 -23.96 18.11 -9.80
CA ALA A 72 -23.40 18.34 -8.48
C ALA A 72 -22.44 19.53 -8.47
N THR A 73 -22.42 20.23 -7.34
CA THR A 73 -21.57 21.40 -7.12
C THR A 73 -20.10 20.98 -7.20
N ASP A 74 -19.21 21.88 -7.64
CA ASP A 74 -17.75 21.59 -7.68
C ASP A 74 -17.23 21.09 -6.33
N GLN A 75 -17.75 21.64 -5.24
CA GLN A 75 -17.41 21.25 -3.87
C GLN A 75 -17.73 19.77 -3.59
N GLU A 76 -18.89 19.28 -4.02
CA GLU A 76 -19.30 17.88 -3.85
C GLU A 76 -18.41 16.95 -4.68
N LYS A 77 -18.06 17.35 -5.90
CA LYS A 77 -17.13 16.61 -6.77
C LYS A 77 -15.71 16.57 -6.18
N ILE A 78 -15.26 17.63 -5.53
CA ILE A 78 -13.97 17.68 -4.81
C ILE A 78 -13.97 16.73 -3.62
N ASP A 79 -15.02 16.78 -2.80
CA ASP A 79 -15.10 15.98 -1.58
C ASP A 79 -15.24 14.49 -1.89
N TYR A 80 -15.97 14.13 -2.95
CA TYR A 80 -16.02 12.76 -3.48
C TYR A 80 -14.61 12.25 -3.86
N LYS A 81 -13.86 12.99 -4.69
CA LYS A 81 -12.50 12.58 -5.09
C LYS A 81 -11.53 12.48 -3.90
N ARG A 82 -11.70 13.32 -2.88
CA ARG A 82 -10.88 13.23 -1.65
C ARG A 82 -11.21 12.00 -0.83
N ARG A 83 -12.49 11.62 -0.74
CA ARG A 83 -12.91 10.37 -0.11
C ARG A 83 -12.33 9.17 -0.85
N GLN A 84 -12.47 9.13 -2.18
CA GLN A 84 -11.83 8.11 -3.03
C GLN A 84 -10.33 7.98 -2.75
N ASN A 85 -9.59 9.10 -2.80
CA ASN A 85 -8.15 9.09 -2.53
C ASN A 85 -7.81 8.62 -1.11
N THR A 86 -8.62 8.97 -0.12
CA THR A 86 -8.43 8.53 1.27
C THR A 86 -8.58 7.02 1.39
N LEU A 87 -9.61 6.45 0.76
CA LEU A 87 -9.87 5.00 0.75
C LEU A 87 -8.77 4.25 -0.01
N ALA A 88 -8.40 4.72 -1.20
CA ALA A 88 -7.29 4.18 -1.98
C ALA A 88 -5.98 4.19 -1.17
N ALA A 89 -5.68 5.30 -0.48
CA ALA A 89 -4.51 5.41 0.39
C ALA A 89 -4.55 4.42 1.57
N ARG A 90 -5.71 4.21 2.20
CA ARG A 90 -5.88 3.20 3.27
C ARG A 90 -5.61 1.78 2.75
N ARG A 91 -6.23 1.41 1.62
CA ARG A 91 -6.03 0.10 0.98
C ARG A 91 -4.59 -0.11 0.56
N SER A 92 -3.98 0.89 -0.08
CA SER A 92 -2.56 0.85 -0.48
C SER A 92 -1.65 0.61 0.72
N ARG A 93 -1.86 1.32 1.84
CA ARG A 93 -1.11 1.09 3.09
C ARG A 93 -1.32 -0.33 3.62
N LYS A 94 -2.56 -0.85 3.62
CA LYS A 94 -2.87 -2.22 4.05
C LYS A 94 -2.17 -3.25 3.16
N ARG A 95 -2.31 -3.16 1.83
CA ARG A 95 -1.65 -4.05 0.86
C ARG A 95 -0.13 -4.05 1.05
N LYS A 96 0.47 -2.87 1.17
CA LYS A 96 1.91 -2.73 1.39
C LYS A 96 2.35 -3.41 2.68
N LEU A 97 1.60 -3.21 3.77
CA LEU A 97 1.92 -3.80 5.07
C LEU A 97 1.81 -5.34 5.04
N VAL A 98 0.74 -5.88 4.45
CA VAL A 98 0.57 -7.33 4.27
C VAL A 98 1.71 -7.92 3.43
N HIS A 99 2.03 -7.29 2.30
CA HIS A 99 3.13 -7.73 1.45
C HIS A 99 4.48 -7.72 2.19
N THR A 100 4.77 -6.68 2.97
CA THR A 100 6.00 -6.65 3.78
C THR A 100 6.04 -7.77 4.83
N GLN A 101 4.92 -8.07 5.49
CA GLN A 101 4.84 -9.19 6.44
C GLN A 101 5.07 -10.54 5.76
N GLN A 102 4.48 -10.75 4.58
CA GLN A 102 4.68 -11.97 3.81
C GLN A 102 6.15 -12.16 3.40
N LEU A 103 6.83 -11.08 3.00
CA LEU A 103 8.25 -11.12 2.68
C LEU A 103 9.10 -11.46 3.92
N GLU A 104 8.82 -10.82 5.06
CA GLU A 104 9.52 -11.10 6.31
C GLU A 104 9.37 -12.57 6.72
N LEU A 105 8.15 -13.12 6.67
CA LEU A 105 7.88 -14.53 6.94
C LEU A 105 8.58 -15.48 5.95
N ALA A 106 8.61 -15.12 4.67
CA ALA A 106 9.30 -15.92 3.65
C ALA A 106 10.81 -15.95 3.90
N VAL A 107 11.41 -14.81 4.25
CA VAL A 107 12.84 -14.72 4.60
C VAL A 107 13.12 -15.57 5.84
N GLU A 108 12.31 -15.46 6.89
CA GLU A 108 12.46 -16.28 8.10
C GLU A 108 12.38 -17.78 7.79
N ARG A 109 11.37 -18.21 7.02
CA ARG A 109 11.23 -19.62 6.61
C ARG A 109 12.44 -20.10 5.81
N LEU A 110 12.83 -19.38 4.77
CA LEU A 110 13.93 -19.76 3.89
C LEU A 110 15.28 -19.78 4.61
N THR A 111 15.49 -18.84 5.55
CA THR A 111 16.71 -18.83 6.37
C THR A 111 16.75 -20.02 7.33
N ALA A 112 15.63 -20.37 7.97
CA ALA A 112 15.55 -21.57 8.81
C ALA A 112 15.78 -22.86 8.00
N GLU A 113 15.18 -22.97 6.81
CA GLU A 113 15.40 -24.12 5.91
C GLU A 113 16.86 -24.21 5.46
N LYS A 114 17.46 -23.09 5.05
CA LYS A 114 18.87 -23.03 4.66
C LYS A 114 19.78 -23.51 5.80
N GLU A 115 19.59 -23.01 7.02
CA GLU A 115 20.43 -23.39 8.16
C GLU A 115 20.22 -24.85 8.58
N MET A 116 18.99 -25.37 8.47
CA MET A 116 18.70 -26.78 8.68
C MET A 116 19.47 -27.67 7.69
N TRP A 117 19.37 -27.37 6.39
CA TRP A 117 20.05 -28.12 5.35
C TRP A 117 21.57 -27.98 5.44
N ARG A 118 22.06 -26.79 5.76
CA ARG A 118 23.48 -26.55 6.03
C ARG A 118 23.98 -27.41 7.18
N THR A 119 23.25 -27.43 8.30
CA THR A 119 23.61 -28.25 9.46
C THR A 119 23.65 -29.72 9.10
N ARG A 120 22.63 -30.23 8.40
CA ARG A 120 22.55 -31.62 7.92
C ARG A 120 23.71 -31.98 6.99
N ALA A 121 24.04 -31.11 6.04
CA ALA A 121 25.14 -31.34 5.11
C ALA A 121 26.49 -31.38 5.84
N LEU A 122 26.71 -30.45 6.79
CA LEU A 122 27.95 -30.38 7.56
C LEU A 122 28.12 -31.58 8.49
N THR A 123 27.05 -32.05 9.15
CA THR A 123 27.11 -33.25 10.00
C THR A 123 27.40 -34.50 9.18
N LEU A 124 26.74 -34.69 8.02
CA LEU A 124 27.02 -35.80 7.12
C LEU A 124 28.45 -35.75 6.59
N ARG A 125 28.94 -34.58 6.20
CA ARG A 125 30.34 -34.39 5.80
C ARG A 125 31.31 -34.79 6.90
N GLN A 126 31.04 -34.37 8.14
CA GLN A 126 31.89 -34.72 9.28
C GLN A 126 31.89 -36.22 9.55
N LEU A 127 30.74 -36.88 9.41
CA LEU A 127 30.60 -38.32 9.56
C LEU A 127 31.37 -39.09 8.48
N LEU A 128 31.27 -38.68 7.22
CA LEU A 128 32.06 -39.28 6.13
C LEU A 128 33.56 -39.14 6.39
N ARG A 129 34.00 -37.95 6.83
CA ARG A 129 35.41 -37.70 7.19
C ARG A 129 35.86 -38.59 8.36
N SER A 130 35.04 -38.78 9.40
CA SER A 130 35.39 -39.65 10.53
C SER A 130 35.50 -41.13 10.16
N HIS A 131 34.78 -41.57 9.12
CA HIS A 131 34.87 -42.92 8.57
C HIS A 131 35.92 -43.06 7.45
N ASN A 132 36.76 -42.04 7.21
CA ASN A 132 37.75 -41.98 6.14
C ASN A 132 37.16 -42.19 4.72
N LEU A 133 35.90 -41.78 4.52
CA LEU A 133 35.23 -41.84 3.23
C LEU A 133 35.44 -40.52 2.45
N PRO A 134 35.61 -40.56 1.13
CA PRO A 134 35.77 -39.36 0.32
C PRO A 134 34.49 -38.51 0.32
N CYS A 135 34.64 -37.20 0.55
CA CYS A 135 33.54 -36.24 0.48
C CYS A 135 33.88 -35.18 -0.58
N PRO A 136 33.08 -35.05 -1.66
CA PRO A 136 33.31 -34.07 -2.70
C PRO A 136 33.09 -32.65 -2.17
N GLU A 137 34.01 -31.74 -2.50
CA GLU A 137 33.80 -30.30 -2.28
C GLU A 137 33.15 -29.69 -3.52
N PHE A 138 32.08 -28.94 -3.30
CA PHE A 138 31.41 -28.16 -4.33
C PHE A 138 31.76 -26.70 -4.10
N SER A 139 32.10 -25.97 -5.17
CA SER A 139 32.22 -24.52 -5.15
C SER A 139 30.82 -23.89 -5.16
N ASP A 140 30.62 -22.88 -4.31
CA ASP A 140 29.41 -22.05 -4.28
C ASP A 140 29.18 -21.29 -5.60
#